data_AF-A0A165D8Y0-F1
#
_entry.id   AF-A0A165D8Y0-F1
#
_cell.length_a   1.000
_cell.length_b   1.000
_cell.length_c   1.000
_cell.angle_alpha   90.00
_cell.angle_beta   90.00
_cell.angle_gamma   90.00
#
_symmetry.space_group_name_H-M   'P 1'
#
loop_
_entity.id
_entity.type
_entity.pdbx_description
1 polymer ?
#
loop_
_entity_poly.entity_id
_entity_poly.type
_entity_poly.pdbx_seq_one_letter_code
_entity_poly.pdbx_strand_id
1 'polypeptide(L)'
;MSTPVPSPNPGGLFIFVELGAETTEAEFHDINEKEHDPPRMALPEFVGATRYRAIDGQKPTWLNLVSISDLSVIGSPPIVAIMEQRSEREAKMSKAFSGLERRVCSLVYDSLSDPSAPKVEAKPGVAVIVGLNTSDPDGLDKWYNEEHLALIRNVPGWVRTRRYKFVDGGLVGFMEGKVIPTFTTVSEFTSEDVLASEELKKAGSTEWRDKVMKDVTFIERRAFKAYKVLA
;
A
#
# COMPACT_ATOMS: atom_id res chain seq x y z
N MET A 1 -10.29 -10.89 36.66
CA MET A 1 -9.00 -10.72 35.96
C MET A 1 -9.31 -10.16 34.60
N SER A 2 -9.07 -8.87 34.38
CA SER A 2 -9.25 -8.26 33.06
C SER A 2 -8.19 -8.84 32.14
N THR A 3 -8.60 -9.50 31.07
CA THR A 3 -7.70 -9.87 29.99
C THR A 3 -7.01 -8.61 29.47
N PRO A 4 -5.67 -8.59 29.32
CA PRO A 4 -4.99 -7.45 28.72
C PRO A 4 -5.63 -7.18 27.36
N VAL A 5 -6.08 -5.95 27.12
CA VAL A 5 -6.47 -5.52 25.78
C VAL A 5 -5.19 -5.65 24.94
N PRO A 6 -5.17 -6.45 23.85
CA PRO A 6 -4.01 -6.54 22.98
C PRO A 6 -3.61 -5.14 22.53
N SER A 7 -2.31 -4.85 22.49
CA SER A 7 -1.85 -3.60 21.89
C SER A 7 -2.30 -3.55 20.42
N PRO A 8 -2.68 -2.38 19.89
CA PRO A 8 -3.14 -2.26 18.51
C PRO A 8 -2.11 -2.86 17.55
N ASN A 9 -2.58 -3.60 16.54
CA ASN A 9 -1.73 -4.14 15.47
C ASN A 9 -1.97 -3.32 14.18
N PRO A 10 -1.35 -2.13 14.04
CA PRO A 10 -1.60 -1.27 12.90
C PRO A 10 -1.06 -1.88 11.61
N GLY A 11 -1.67 -1.51 10.49
CA GLY A 11 -1.31 -2.05 9.20
C GLY A 11 -1.89 -1.31 8.02
N GLY A 12 -1.74 -1.91 6.85
CA GLY A 12 -2.27 -1.43 5.59
C GLY A 12 -2.99 -2.54 4.84
N LEU A 13 -4.11 -2.20 4.22
CA LEU A 13 -4.75 -3.03 3.22
C LEU A 13 -4.44 -2.46 1.84
N PHE A 14 -3.70 -3.21 1.04
CA PHE A 14 -3.39 -2.90 -0.35
C PHE A 14 -4.34 -3.70 -1.23
N ILE A 15 -5.15 -3.01 -2.04
CA ILE A 15 -6.04 -3.65 -3.01
C ILE A 15 -5.66 -3.17 -4.40
N PHE A 16 -4.89 -3.96 -5.12
CA PHE A 16 -4.56 -3.71 -6.52
C PHE A 16 -5.68 -4.28 -7.39
N VAL A 17 -6.25 -3.46 -8.27
CA VAL A 17 -7.42 -3.80 -9.08
C VAL A 17 -7.15 -3.49 -10.55
N GLU A 18 -7.42 -4.47 -11.40
CA GLU A 18 -7.55 -4.29 -12.83
C GLU A 18 -8.99 -4.58 -13.21
N LEU A 19 -9.64 -3.60 -13.85
CA LEU A 19 -11.02 -3.74 -14.29
C LEU A 19 -11.13 -4.80 -15.41
N GLY A 20 -12.25 -5.51 -15.48
CA GLY A 20 -12.61 -6.31 -16.64
C GLY A 20 -13.25 -5.47 -17.72
N ALA A 21 -13.44 -6.07 -18.91
CA ALA A 21 -14.04 -5.39 -20.05
C ALA A 21 -15.49 -4.92 -19.82
N GLU A 22 -16.17 -5.49 -18.82
CA GLU A 22 -17.57 -5.19 -18.49
C GLU A 22 -17.75 -4.02 -17.51
N THR A 23 -16.66 -3.50 -16.93
CA THR A 23 -16.71 -2.43 -15.92
C THR A 23 -15.98 -1.20 -16.42
N THR A 24 -16.67 -0.07 -16.53
CA THR A 24 -16.03 1.21 -16.87
C THR A 24 -15.34 1.83 -15.64
N GLU A 25 -14.32 2.68 -15.84
CA GLU A 25 -13.71 3.44 -14.73
C GLU A 25 -14.75 4.32 -14.00
N ALA A 26 -15.68 4.93 -14.74
CA ALA A 26 -16.74 5.76 -14.18
C ALA A 26 -17.66 4.96 -13.25
N GLU A 27 -18.08 3.76 -13.68
CA GLU A 27 -18.89 2.86 -12.85
C GLU A 27 -18.10 2.36 -11.63
N PHE A 28 -16.83 2.01 -11.80
CA PHE A 28 -15.94 1.62 -10.70
C PHE A 28 -15.86 2.72 -9.63
N HIS A 29 -15.65 3.97 -10.04
CA HIS A 29 -15.60 5.09 -9.09
C HIS A 29 -16.95 5.38 -8.45
N ASP A 30 -18.05 5.37 -9.21
CA ASP A 30 -19.39 5.61 -8.66
C ASP A 30 -19.77 4.58 -7.59
N ILE A 31 -19.55 3.29 -7.88
CA ILE A 31 -19.81 2.21 -6.91
C ILE A 31 -18.92 2.37 -5.69
N ASN A 32 -17.62 2.62 -5.88
CA ASN A 32 -16.73 2.76 -4.73
C ASN A 32 -17.16 3.91 -3.82
N GLU A 33 -17.45 5.07 -4.40
CA GLU A 33 -17.73 6.28 -3.66
C GLU A 33 -19.09 6.29 -2.96
N LYS A 34 -20.09 5.64 -3.57
CA LYS A 34 -21.46 5.66 -3.03
C LYS A 34 -21.79 4.46 -2.17
N GLU A 35 -21.10 3.34 -2.35
CA GLU A 35 -21.50 2.05 -1.75
C GLU A 35 -20.36 1.32 -1.04
N HIS A 36 -19.16 1.25 -1.64
CA HIS A 36 -18.07 0.45 -1.08
C HIS A 36 -17.34 1.17 0.08
N ASP A 37 -16.89 2.41 -0.17
CA ASP A 37 -16.02 3.15 0.73
C ASP A 37 -16.77 3.65 1.98
N PRO A 38 -17.99 4.24 1.90
CA PRO A 38 -18.65 4.85 3.05
C PRO A 38 -18.86 3.92 4.26
N PRO A 39 -19.41 2.70 4.13
CA PRO A 39 -19.63 1.83 5.29
C PRO A 39 -18.31 1.35 5.92
N ARG A 40 -17.22 1.24 5.14
CA ARG A 40 -15.89 0.88 5.64
C ARG A 40 -15.24 2.03 6.38
N MET A 41 -15.30 3.25 5.81
CA MET A 41 -14.76 4.45 6.44
C MET A 41 -15.54 4.88 7.69
N ALA A 42 -16.75 4.36 7.91
CA ALA A 42 -17.49 4.54 9.16
C ALA A 42 -16.95 3.68 10.32
N LEU A 43 -16.10 2.68 10.06
CA LEU A 43 -15.47 1.88 11.11
C LEU A 43 -14.28 2.64 11.72
N PRO A 44 -14.15 2.67 13.07
CA PRO A 44 -13.08 3.43 13.73
C PRO A 44 -11.68 2.93 13.40
N GLU A 45 -11.53 1.68 12.96
CA GLU A 45 -10.24 1.11 12.59
C GLU A 45 -9.77 1.56 11.20
N PHE A 46 -10.66 2.06 10.35
CA PHE A 46 -10.34 2.57 9.01
C PHE A 46 -9.92 4.04 9.11
N VAL A 47 -8.62 4.25 9.32
CA VAL A 47 -8.05 5.58 9.63
C VAL A 47 -8.03 6.52 8.42
N GLY A 48 -8.01 5.96 7.21
CA GLY A 48 -7.98 6.73 5.98
C GLY A 48 -7.58 5.86 4.81
N ALA A 49 -7.93 6.28 3.60
CA ALA A 49 -7.58 5.55 2.39
C ALA A 49 -7.17 6.49 1.27
N THR A 50 -6.40 5.98 0.33
CA THR A 50 -6.11 6.68 -0.92
C THR A 50 -6.24 5.71 -2.08
N ARG A 51 -7.06 6.12 -3.05
CA ARG A 51 -7.12 5.48 -4.36
C ARG A 51 -6.07 6.11 -5.25
N TYR A 52 -5.34 5.26 -5.91
CA TYR A 52 -4.16 5.53 -6.70
C TYR A 52 -4.35 4.96 -8.11
N ARG A 53 -3.85 5.67 -9.12
CA ARG A 53 -3.76 5.19 -10.51
C ARG A 53 -2.30 4.94 -10.88
N ALA A 54 -2.02 3.81 -11.50
CA ALA A 54 -0.69 3.46 -11.97
C ALA A 54 -0.22 4.46 -13.04
N ILE A 55 1.04 4.87 -12.94
CA ILE A 55 1.72 5.78 -13.90
C ILE A 55 2.99 5.14 -14.47
N ASP A 56 3.22 3.87 -14.15
CA ASP A 56 4.34 3.06 -14.63
C ASP A 56 3.99 2.21 -15.87
N GLY A 57 2.77 2.33 -16.38
CA GLY A 57 2.26 1.52 -17.50
C GLY A 57 2.02 0.04 -17.15
N GLN A 58 2.11 -0.35 -15.87
CA GLN A 58 1.92 -1.72 -15.43
C GLN A 58 0.49 -1.95 -14.91
N LYS A 59 0.07 -3.22 -14.94
CA LYS A 59 -1.17 -3.69 -14.32
C LYS A 59 -0.88 -4.42 -13.00
N PRO A 60 -1.76 -4.35 -11.99
CA PRO A 60 -3.08 -3.68 -12.02
C PRO A 60 -3.02 -2.15 -12.02
N THR A 61 -3.96 -1.51 -12.71
CA THR A 61 -4.03 -0.06 -12.95
C THR A 61 -4.41 0.73 -11.70
N TRP A 62 -5.25 0.16 -10.84
CA TRP A 62 -5.73 0.83 -9.64
C TRP A 62 -5.13 0.22 -8.39
N LEU A 63 -4.87 1.07 -7.39
CA LEU A 63 -4.53 0.66 -6.04
C LEU A 63 -5.41 1.42 -5.06
N ASN A 64 -6.10 0.73 -4.17
CA ASN A 64 -6.61 1.32 -2.94
C ASN A 64 -5.63 0.96 -1.81
N LEU A 65 -5.04 1.96 -1.16
CA LEU A 65 -4.23 1.78 0.03
C LEU A 65 -5.01 2.34 1.24
N VAL A 66 -5.43 1.45 2.12
CA VAL A 66 -6.19 1.78 3.34
C VAL A 66 -5.28 1.64 4.55
N SER A 67 -5.23 2.66 5.40
CA SER A 67 -4.55 2.62 6.69
C SER A 67 -5.50 2.07 7.74
N ILE A 68 -5.06 1.03 8.46
CA ILE A 68 -5.86 0.35 9.49
C ILE A 68 -5.16 0.49 10.84
N SER A 69 -5.85 0.94 11.88
CA SER A 69 -5.27 1.11 13.22
C SER A 69 -5.12 -0.21 13.98
N ASP A 70 -6.00 -1.18 13.72
CA ASP A 70 -5.88 -2.55 14.22
C ASP A 70 -6.37 -3.55 13.16
N LEU A 71 -5.44 -4.37 12.65
CA LEU A 71 -5.72 -5.41 11.66
C LEU A 71 -6.69 -6.49 12.15
N SER A 72 -6.97 -6.58 13.45
CA SER A 72 -8.00 -7.50 13.99
C SER A 72 -9.40 -7.23 13.43
N VAL A 73 -9.66 -6.01 12.92
CA VAL A 73 -10.90 -5.67 12.22
C VAL A 73 -11.09 -6.48 10.94
N ILE A 74 -10.01 -6.95 10.32
CA ILE A 74 -10.05 -7.71 9.08
C ILE A 74 -10.65 -9.10 9.34
N GLY A 75 -11.83 -9.35 8.77
CA GLY A 75 -12.59 -10.59 9.01
C GLY A 75 -13.47 -10.55 10.27
N SER A 76 -13.56 -9.40 10.95
CA SER A 76 -14.45 -9.21 12.09
C SER A 76 -15.94 -9.18 11.67
N PRO A 77 -16.88 -9.40 12.61
CA PRO A 77 -18.32 -9.36 12.31
C PRO A 77 -18.80 -8.07 11.62
N PRO A 78 -18.32 -6.85 11.98
CA PRO A 78 -18.65 -5.63 11.23
C PRO A 78 -18.27 -5.69 9.75
N ILE A 79 -17.07 -6.19 9.42
CA ILE A 79 -16.65 -6.35 8.02
C ILE A 79 -17.50 -7.41 7.31
N VAL A 80 -17.82 -8.52 7.97
CA VAL A 80 -18.71 -9.55 7.41
C VAL A 80 -20.08 -8.94 7.08
N ALA A 81 -20.67 -8.19 8.00
CA ALA A 81 -21.95 -7.53 7.79
C ALA A 81 -21.93 -6.56 6.59
N ILE A 82 -20.86 -5.76 6.43
CA ILE A 82 -20.67 -4.89 5.26
C ILE A 82 -20.63 -5.71 3.97
N MET A 83 -19.91 -6.84 3.97
CA MET A 83 -19.81 -7.71 2.79
C MET A 83 -21.12 -8.41 2.44
N GLU A 84 -21.93 -8.76 3.44
CA GLU A 84 -23.27 -9.37 3.26
C GLU A 84 -24.29 -8.37 2.71
N GLN A 85 -24.17 -7.10 3.08
CA GLN A 85 -25.07 -6.01 2.66
C GLN A 85 -24.65 -5.32 1.35
N ARG A 86 -23.56 -5.78 0.72
CA ARG A 86 -23.07 -5.18 -0.53
C ARG A 86 -24.15 -5.21 -1.62
N SER A 87 -24.19 -4.17 -2.43
CA SER A 87 -25.15 -4.07 -3.52
C SER A 87 -24.91 -5.12 -4.60
N GLU A 88 -25.94 -5.39 -5.41
CA GLU A 88 -25.81 -6.29 -6.56
C GLU A 88 -24.77 -5.79 -7.57
N ARG A 89 -24.68 -4.47 -7.79
CA ARG A 89 -23.71 -3.87 -8.72
C ARG A 89 -22.28 -3.95 -8.18
N GLU A 90 -22.06 -3.75 -6.88
CA GLU A 90 -20.75 -3.96 -6.26
C GLU A 90 -20.34 -5.43 -6.36
N ALA A 91 -21.26 -6.36 -6.07
CA ALA A 91 -21.00 -7.78 -6.19
C ALA A 91 -20.66 -8.17 -7.64
N LYS A 92 -21.42 -7.68 -8.62
CA LYS A 92 -21.15 -7.90 -10.05
C LYS A 92 -19.79 -7.36 -10.46
N MET A 93 -19.49 -6.11 -10.12
CA MET A 93 -18.20 -5.47 -10.40
C MET A 93 -17.03 -6.27 -9.81
N SER A 94 -17.14 -6.69 -8.55
CA SER A 94 -16.08 -7.44 -7.86
C SER A 94 -15.74 -8.78 -8.53
N LYS A 95 -16.73 -9.43 -9.15
CA LYS A 95 -16.56 -10.67 -9.91
C LYS A 95 -16.00 -10.44 -11.31
N ALA A 96 -16.18 -9.23 -11.85
CA ALA A 96 -15.75 -8.86 -13.19
C ALA A 96 -14.30 -8.35 -13.25
N PHE A 97 -13.60 -8.19 -12.13
CA PHE A 97 -12.19 -7.80 -12.15
C PHE A 97 -11.36 -8.82 -12.92
N SER A 98 -10.53 -8.32 -13.85
CA SER A 98 -9.62 -9.19 -14.62
C SER A 98 -8.39 -9.58 -13.81
N GLY A 99 -8.03 -8.76 -12.82
CA GLY A 99 -6.99 -9.04 -11.85
C GLY A 99 -7.27 -8.34 -10.52
N LEU A 100 -7.15 -9.08 -9.43
CA LEU A 100 -7.23 -8.55 -8.07
C LEU A 100 -6.06 -9.10 -7.28
N GLU A 101 -5.35 -8.23 -6.58
CA GLU A 101 -4.41 -8.61 -5.55
C GLU A 101 -4.73 -7.86 -4.27
N ARG A 102 -4.97 -8.63 -3.21
CA ARG A 102 -5.26 -8.11 -1.87
C ARG A 102 -4.09 -8.47 -0.94
N ARG A 103 -3.50 -7.47 -0.29
CA ARG A 103 -2.45 -7.65 0.72
C ARG A 103 -2.88 -7.03 2.05
N VAL A 104 -3.00 -7.85 3.08
CA VAL A 104 -3.06 -7.42 4.49
C VAL A 104 -1.62 -7.40 4.99
N CYS A 105 -1.13 -6.22 5.38
CA CYS A 105 0.24 -6.07 5.82
C CYS A 105 0.31 -5.35 7.18
N SER A 106 1.07 -5.89 8.13
CA SER A 106 1.36 -5.20 9.38
C SER A 106 2.37 -4.08 9.15
N LEU A 107 2.20 -2.98 9.88
CA LEU A 107 3.11 -1.83 9.81
C LEU A 107 4.36 -2.12 10.65
N VAL A 108 5.54 -2.04 10.04
CA VAL A 108 6.83 -2.26 10.73
C VAL A 108 7.64 -0.99 10.90
N TYR A 109 7.39 0.03 10.06
CA TYR A 109 7.99 1.36 10.20
C TYR A 109 7.03 2.43 9.66
N ASP A 110 7.04 3.59 10.31
CA ASP A 110 6.32 4.77 9.87
C ASP A 110 7.12 6.02 10.22
N SER A 111 7.42 6.85 9.22
CA SER A 111 8.14 8.09 9.42
C SER A 111 7.40 9.10 10.29
N LEU A 112 6.08 8.97 10.47
CA LEU A 112 5.36 9.78 11.47
C LEU A 112 5.71 9.41 12.92
N SER A 113 6.11 8.17 13.18
CA SER A 113 6.53 7.72 14.52
C SER A 113 8.04 7.87 14.74
N ASP A 114 8.81 8.12 13.68
CA ASP A 114 10.25 8.35 13.74
C ASP A 114 10.56 9.79 14.19
N PRO A 115 11.23 10.02 15.34
CA PRO A 115 11.55 11.37 15.83
C PRO A 115 12.60 12.08 14.98
N SER A 116 13.38 11.34 14.18
CA SER A 116 14.41 11.90 13.31
C SER A 116 13.86 12.33 11.94
N ALA A 117 12.65 11.88 11.59
CA ALA A 117 12.02 12.22 10.32
C ALA A 117 11.24 13.54 10.42
N PRO A 118 11.35 14.43 9.41
CA PRO A 118 10.59 15.67 9.41
C PRO A 118 9.08 15.38 9.35
N LYS A 119 8.29 16.18 10.05
CA LYS A 119 6.82 16.11 9.97
C LYS A 119 6.37 17.05 8.87
N VAL A 120 5.92 16.45 7.76
CA VAL A 120 5.53 17.18 6.55
C VAL A 120 4.01 17.23 6.50
N GLU A 121 3.45 18.43 6.55
CA GLU A 121 2.02 18.67 6.32
C GLU A 121 1.76 18.92 4.82
N ALA A 122 1.87 17.85 4.03
CA ALA A 122 1.57 17.88 2.60
C ALA A 122 0.71 16.68 2.21
N LYS A 123 -0.18 16.88 1.23
CA LYS A 123 -0.94 15.77 0.64
C LYS A 123 -0.06 15.02 -0.35
N PRO A 124 -0.02 13.68 -0.31
CA PRO A 124 0.75 12.90 -1.27
C PRO A 124 0.12 13.02 -2.67
N GLY A 125 0.93 13.37 -3.65
CA GLY A 125 0.55 13.38 -5.07
C GLY A 125 0.96 12.09 -5.80
N VAL A 126 2.05 11.45 -5.35
CA VAL A 126 2.62 10.23 -5.94
C VAL A 126 3.07 9.27 -4.85
N ALA A 127 2.91 7.98 -5.09
CA ALA A 127 3.47 6.91 -4.27
C ALA A 127 4.39 6.02 -5.13
N VAL A 128 5.60 5.79 -4.64
CA VAL A 128 6.51 4.75 -5.13
C VAL A 128 6.45 3.59 -4.16
N ILE A 129 6.05 2.43 -4.67
CA ILE A 129 5.93 1.19 -3.91
C ILE A 129 7.04 0.25 -4.34
N VAL A 130 7.79 -0.26 -3.36
CA VAL A 130 8.83 -1.26 -3.56
C VAL A 130 8.52 -2.48 -2.72
N GLY A 131 8.26 -3.61 -3.38
CA GLY A 131 8.06 -4.92 -2.77
C GLY A 131 9.32 -5.76 -2.88
N LEU A 132 9.74 -6.42 -1.79
CA LEU A 132 10.94 -7.23 -1.73
C LEU A 132 10.71 -8.56 -1.01
N ASN A 133 11.29 -9.63 -1.56
CA ASN A 133 11.64 -10.84 -0.81
C ASN A 133 13.16 -10.92 -0.71
N THR A 134 13.66 -11.43 0.41
CA THR A 134 15.10 -11.54 0.67
C THR A 134 15.38 -12.80 1.49
N SER A 135 16.54 -13.40 1.28
CA SER A 135 17.10 -14.43 2.17
C SER A 135 17.72 -13.86 3.45
N ASP A 136 17.96 -12.54 3.49
CA ASP A 136 18.48 -11.82 4.66
C ASP A 136 17.56 -10.64 5.05
N PRO A 137 16.47 -10.92 5.81
CA PRO A 137 15.58 -9.87 6.31
C PRO A 137 16.26 -8.86 7.24
N ASP A 138 17.20 -9.31 8.07
CA ASP A 138 17.86 -8.46 9.06
C ASP A 138 18.82 -7.48 8.37
N GLY A 139 19.58 -7.95 7.38
CA GLY A 139 20.43 -7.09 6.54
C GLY A 139 19.62 -6.07 5.74
N LEU A 140 18.44 -6.48 5.23
CA LEU A 140 17.52 -5.56 4.57
C LEU A 140 17.02 -4.48 5.53
N ASP A 141 16.57 -4.85 6.73
CA ASP A 141 16.10 -3.92 7.74
C ASP A 141 17.20 -2.95 8.21
N LYS A 142 18.42 -3.46 8.40
CA LYS A 142 19.56 -2.64 8.77
C LYS A 142 19.85 -1.58 7.71
N TRP A 143 19.90 -1.95 6.43
CA TRP A 143 20.11 -1.00 5.34
C TRP A 143 19.01 0.05 5.25
N TYR A 144 17.75 -0.35 5.42
CA TYR A 144 16.64 0.59 5.46
C TYR A 144 16.82 1.64 6.56
N ASN A 145 17.10 1.18 7.78
CA ASN A 145 17.16 2.02 8.97
C ASN A 145 18.40 2.91 9.02
N GLU A 146 19.56 2.40 8.60
CA GLU A 146 20.85 3.11 8.73
C GLU A 146 21.22 3.97 7.51
N GLU A 147 20.65 3.70 6.34
CA GLU A 147 20.98 4.44 5.11
C GLU A 147 19.75 4.88 4.31
N HIS A 148 18.92 3.93 3.87
CA HIS A 148 17.97 4.19 2.79
C HIS A 148 16.87 5.18 3.19
N LEU A 149 16.30 5.07 4.40
CA LEU A 149 15.25 5.97 4.86
C LEU A 149 15.75 7.42 4.95
N ALA A 150 17.01 7.63 5.35
CA ALA A 150 17.62 8.96 5.40
C ALA A 150 17.82 9.55 4.00
N LEU A 151 18.17 8.73 3.01
CA LEU A 151 18.29 9.17 1.61
C LEU A 151 16.92 9.52 1.03
N ILE A 152 15.91 8.66 1.22
CA ILE A 152 14.56 8.85 0.69
C ILE A 152 13.90 10.11 1.25
N ARG A 153 14.03 10.38 2.56
CA ARG A 153 13.42 11.59 3.15
C ARG A 153 14.08 12.91 2.73
N ASN A 154 15.29 12.83 2.17
CA ASN A 154 16.00 13.99 1.62
C ASN A 154 15.67 14.26 0.15
N VAL A 155 14.90 13.37 -0.50
CA VAL A 155 14.43 13.59 -1.87
C VAL A 155 13.44 14.77 -1.88
N PRO A 156 13.61 15.77 -2.75
CA PRO A 156 12.69 16.89 -2.86
C PRO A 156 11.23 16.45 -3.05
N GLY A 157 10.33 17.04 -2.29
CA GLY A 157 8.91 16.70 -2.33
C GLY A 157 8.52 15.45 -1.54
N TRP A 158 9.43 14.83 -0.77
CA TRP A 158 9.08 13.73 0.14
C TRP A 158 8.00 14.15 1.16
N VAL A 159 7.03 13.26 1.39
CA VAL A 159 5.91 13.44 2.32
C VAL A 159 5.99 12.45 3.47
N ARG A 160 6.12 11.15 3.16
CA ARG A 160 6.10 10.09 4.16
C ARG A 160 6.71 8.81 3.60
N THR A 161 7.29 7.99 4.47
CA THR A 161 7.65 6.61 4.15
C THR A 161 7.10 5.66 5.20
N ARG A 162 6.48 4.57 4.74
CA ARG A 162 5.97 3.48 5.58
C ARG A 162 6.51 2.16 5.06
N ARG A 163 6.86 1.26 5.98
CA ARG A 163 7.28 -0.11 5.65
C ARG A 163 6.31 -1.09 6.29
N TYR A 164 6.01 -2.14 5.56
CA TYR A 164 5.02 -3.14 5.93
C TYR A 164 5.57 -4.55 5.73
N LYS A 165 5.05 -5.50 6.51
CA LYS A 165 5.28 -6.93 6.33
C LYS A 165 3.96 -7.62 5.97
N PHE A 166 3.95 -8.41 4.91
CA PHE A 166 2.80 -9.19 4.48
C PHE A 166 2.38 -10.19 5.57
N VAL A 167 1.08 -10.29 5.79
CA VAL A 167 0.45 -11.19 6.77
C VAL A 167 -0.46 -12.19 6.08
N ASP A 168 -1.37 -11.69 5.24
CA ASP A 168 -2.38 -12.49 4.56
C ASP A 168 -2.84 -11.79 3.28
N GLY A 169 -3.41 -12.54 2.33
CA GLY A 169 -3.80 -11.99 1.05
C GLY A 169 -4.37 -13.00 0.08
N GLY A 170 -4.71 -12.50 -1.11
CA GLY A 170 -5.28 -13.33 -2.16
C GLY A 170 -5.08 -12.72 -3.53
N LEU A 171 -5.06 -13.60 -4.53
CA LEU A 171 -4.85 -13.26 -5.93
C LEU A 171 -6.02 -13.85 -6.73
N VAL A 172 -6.57 -13.07 -7.68
CA VAL A 172 -7.66 -13.50 -8.56
C VAL A 172 -7.34 -13.07 -9.99
N GLY A 173 -7.79 -13.88 -10.96
CA GLY A 173 -7.64 -13.58 -12.39
C GLY A 173 -6.18 -13.69 -12.83
N PHE A 174 -5.70 -12.78 -13.68
CA PHE A 174 -4.31 -12.86 -14.17
C PHE A 174 -3.25 -12.65 -13.07
N MET A 175 -3.67 -12.32 -11.84
CA MET A 175 -2.79 -12.25 -10.69
C MET A 175 -2.52 -13.61 -10.05
N GLU A 176 -3.33 -14.64 -10.32
CA GLU A 176 -3.15 -15.98 -9.74
C GLU A 176 -1.74 -16.54 -10.04
N GLY A 177 -1.13 -17.16 -9.02
CA GLY A 177 0.21 -17.72 -9.12
C GLY A 177 1.37 -16.71 -9.09
N LYS A 178 1.09 -15.40 -9.03
CA LYS A 178 2.13 -14.39 -8.84
C LYS A 178 2.67 -14.38 -7.41
N VAL A 179 3.87 -13.83 -7.24
CA VAL A 179 4.50 -13.65 -5.93
C VAL A 179 3.97 -12.39 -5.27
N ILE A 180 3.50 -12.51 -4.03
CA ILE A 180 3.24 -11.35 -3.16
C ILE A 180 4.52 -11.05 -2.37
N PRO A 181 5.03 -9.82 -2.38
CA PRO A 181 6.25 -9.47 -1.66
C PRO A 181 6.03 -9.51 -0.14
N THR A 182 6.97 -10.15 0.58
CA THR A 182 6.99 -10.25 2.04
C THR A 182 7.14 -8.88 2.69
N PHE A 183 7.97 -8.00 2.13
CA PHE A 183 8.18 -6.64 2.61
C PHE A 183 7.71 -5.63 1.57
N THR A 184 6.94 -4.64 1.98
CA THR A 184 6.48 -3.56 1.09
C THR A 184 6.83 -2.21 1.71
N THR A 185 7.53 -1.37 0.96
CA THR A 185 7.79 0.03 1.32
C THR A 185 6.95 0.94 0.44
N VAL A 186 6.25 1.89 1.06
CA VAL A 186 5.52 2.96 0.38
C VAL A 186 6.22 4.28 0.69
N SER A 187 6.77 4.94 -0.32
CA SER A 187 7.30 6.30 -0.20
C SER A 187 6.44 7.26 -1.00
N GLU A 188 5.90 8.25 -0.33
CA GLU A 188 4.97 9.23 -0.88
C GLU A 188 5.66 10.57 -1.11
N PHE A 189 5.33 11.21 -2.22
CA PHE A 189 5.91 12.46 -2.70
C PHE A 189 4.82 13.41 -3.22
N THR A 190 5.14 14.70 -3.34
CA THR A 190 4.19 15.73 -3.79
C THR A 190 3.91 15.71 -5.29
N SER A 191 4.87 15.28 -6.13
CA SER A 191 4.71 15.26 -7.60
C SER A 191 5.44 14.09 -8.28
N GLU A 192 5.13 13.87 -9.57
CA GLU A 192 5.73 12.84 -10.42
C GLU A 192 7.17 13.15 -10.82
N ASP A 193 7.61 14.40 -10.66
CA ASP A 193 8.98 14.84 -10.97
C ASP A 193 10.02 14.04 -10.19
N VAL A 194 9.63 13.53 -9.02
CA VAL A 194 10.46 12.65 -8.19
C VAL A 194 10.97 11.43 -8.96
N LEU A 195 10.19 10.91 -9.93
CA LEU A 195 10.55 9.73 -10.70
C LEU A 195 11.77 9.96 -11.60
N ALA A 196 12.06 11.21 -11.96
CA ALA A 196 13.22 11.61 -12.74
C ALA A 196 14.36 12.19 -11.90
N SER A 197 14.13 12.42 -10.59
CA SER A 197 15.09 13.10 -9.70
C SER A 197 16.40 12.33 -9.52
N GLU A 198 17.50 13.08 -9.42
CA GLU A 198 18.83 12.50 -9.16
C GLU A 198 18.94 11.96 -7.73
N GLU A 199 18.23 12.55 -6.78
CA GLU A 199 18.19 12.12 -5.39
C GLU A 199 17.55 10.74 -5.25
N LEU A 200 16.42 10.49 -5.94
CA LEU A 200 15.79 9.16 -5.92
C LEU A 200 16.66 8.13 -6.64
N LYS A 201 17.30 8.49 -7.76
CA LYS A 201 18.27 7.62 -8.45
C LYS A 201 19.43 7.26 -7.51
N LYS A 202 20.02 8.24 -6.84
CA LYS A 202 21.11 8.07 -5.88
C LYS A 202 20.70 7.17 -4.71
N ALA A 203 19.50 7.35 -4.16
CA ALA A 203 18.96 6.51 -3.09
C ALA A 203 18.83 5.03 -3.50
N GLY A 204 18.69 4.77 -4.81
CA GLY A 204 18.61 3.43 -5.40
C GLY A 204 19.93 2.87 -5.94
N SER A 205 21.06 3.57 -5.81
CA SER A 205 22.34 3.21 -6.44
C SER A 205 23.55 3.29 -5.50
N THR A 206 23.34 3.13 -4.19
CA THR A 206 24.43 3.10 -3.22
C THR A 206 25.15 1.76 -3.22
N GLU A 207 26.43 1.74 -2.84
CA GLU A 207 27.18 0.48 -2.70
C GLU A 207 26.55 -0.48 -1.68
N TRP A 208 25.95 0.04 -0.61
CA TRP A 208 25.28 -0.80 0.39
C TRP A 208 23.98 -1.39 -0.17
N ARG A 209 23.17 -0.59 -0.88
CA ARG A 209 22.00 -1.10 -1.60
C ARG A 209 22.41 -2.25 -2.52
N ASP A 210 23.50 -2.11 -3.28
CA ASP A 210 23.94 -3.16 -4.20
C ASP A 210 24.43 -4.43 -3.49
N LYS A 211 24.95 -4.32 -2.26
CA LYS A 211 25.24 -5.48 -1.41
C LYS A 211 23.96 -6.19 -0.96
N VAL A 212 23.00 -5.44 -0.42
CA VAL A 212 21.70 -5.98 0.06
C VAL A 212 20.93 -6.65 -1.05
N MET A 213 20.99 -6.09 -2.26
CA MET A 213 20.23 -6.60 -3.41
C MET A 213 20.75 -7.94 -3.94
N LYS A 214 21.92 -8.41 -3.48
CA LYS A 214 22.40 -9.78 -3.77
C LYS A 214 21.60 -10.85 -3.05
N ASP A 215 21.02 -10.51 -1.90
CA ASP A 215 20.20 -11.42 -1.09
C ASP A 215 18.70 -11.29 -1.41
N VAL A 216 18.33 -10.31 -2.25
CA VAL A 216 16.95 -10.11 -2.72
C VAL A 216 16.59 -11.16 -3.76
N THR A 217 15.52 -11.91 -3.48
CA THR A 217 15.01 -13.01 -4.33
C THR A 217 13.80 -12.62 -5.18
N PHE A 218 13.14 -11.52 -4.84
CA PHE A 218 12.05 -10.95 -5.63
C PHE A 218 12.04 -9.42 -5.47
N ILE A 219 11.79 -8.72 -6.57
CA ILE A 219 11.60 -7.28 -6.57
C ILE A 219 10.35 -6.90 -7.36
N GLU A 220 9.53 -6.08 -6.72
CA GLU A 220 8.43 -5.35 -7.35
C GLU A 220 8.72 -3.86 -7.18
N ARG A 221 8.56 -3.09 -8.26
CA ARG A 221 8.55 -1.63 -8.18
C ARG A 221 7.37 -1.09 -8.97
N ARG A 222 6.52 -0.32 -8.28
CA ARG A 222 5.34 0.32 -8.86
C ARG A 222 5.33 1.82 -8.58
N ALA A 223 4.80 2.59 -9.51
CA ALA A 223 4.59 4.04 -9.33
C ALA A 223 3.12 4.39 -9.57
N PHE A 224 2.58 5.19 -8.67
CA PHE A 224 1.17 5.53 -8.63
C PHE A 224 0.96 7.02 -8.39
N LYS A 225 -0.02 7.61 -9.06
CA LYS A 225 -0.50 8.97 -8.79
C LYS A 225 -1.77 8.92 -7.94
N ALA A 226 -1.86 9.78 -6.94
CA ALA A 226 -3.07 9.90 -6.12
C ALA A 226 -4.25 10.33 -7.00
N TYR A 227 -5.33 9.56 -6.96
CA TYR A 227 -6.59 9.85 -7.64
C TYR A 227 -7.59 10.47 -6.68
N LYS A 228 -7.76 9.85 -5.50
CA LYS A 228 -8.70 10.33 -4.47
C LYS A 228 -8.23 9.94 -3.07
N VAL A 229 -8.25 10.90 -2.16
CA VAL A 229 -8.04 10.67 -0.73
C VAL A 229 -9.40 10.56 -0.05
N LEU A 230 -9.57 9.51 0.74
CA LEU A 230 -10.74 9.24 1.57
C LEU A 230 -10.31 9.51 3.01
N ALA A 231 -10.99 10.44 3.66
CA ALA A 231 -10.75 10.87 5.03
C ALA A 231 -12.06 10.80 5.82
#